data_AF-A0A6V8NQD1-F1
#
_entry.id   AF-A0A6V8NQD1-F1
#
_cell.length_a   1.000
_cell.length_b   1.000
_cell.length_c   1.000
_cell.angle_alpha   90.00
_cell.angle_beta   90.00
_cell.angle_gamma   90.00
#
_symmetry.space_group_name_H-M   'P 1'
#
loop_
_entity.id
_entity.type
_entity.pdbx_description
1 polymer ?
#
loop_
_entity_poly.entity_id
_entity_poly.type
_entity_poly.pdbx_seq_one_letter_code
_entity_poly.pdbx_strand_id
1 'polypeptide(L)'
;MPRLSGDYELEVTEASKSVLVELMTILKSYADALVLIGGWAPYFLLEKHKSPTSDFRHVGSVDIDLVIDPQIIDEERYATITKMLLDRGYRPSPQIFYQFEKK
;
A
#
# COMPACT_ATOMS: atom_id res chain seq x y z
N MET A 1 16.11 -16.21 -2.09
CA MET A 1 15.09 -17.19 -2.53
C MET A 1 13.94 -16.39 -3.13
N PRO A 2 13.35 -16.78 -4.28
CA PRO A 2 12.15 -16.14 -4.78
C PRO A 2 10.97 -16.42 -3.84
N ARG A 3 10.07 -15.44 -3.66
CA ARG A 3 8.77 -15.68 -3.02
C ARG A 3 7.87 -16.45 -3.98
N LEU A 4 7.14 -17.43 -3.47
CA LEU A 4 6.17 -18.23 -4.21
C LEU A 4 4.75 -17.80 -3.86
N SER A 5 3.76 -18.21 -4.66
CA SER A 5 2.34 -17.92 -4.37
C SER A 5 1.89 -18.45 -3.01
N GLY A 6 2.51 -19.54 -2.52
CA GLY A 6 2.24 -20.09 -1.19
C GLY A 6 2.66 -19.19 -0.03
N ASP A 7 3.51 -18.18 -0.28
CA ASP A 7 3.93 -17.20 0.73
C ASP A 7 2.90 -16.06 0.92
N TYR A 8 1.80 -16.07 0.15
CA TYR A 8 0.74 -15.06 0.13
C TYR A 8 -0.57 -15.68 0.61
N GLU A 9 -0.65 -15.98 1.90
CA GLU A 9 -1.88 -16.50 2.51
C GLU A 9 -3.03 -15.50 2.33
N LEU A 10 -4.24 -16.03 2.04
CA LEU A 10 -5.41 -15.21 1.74
C LEU A 10 -5.75 -14.24 2.89
N GLU A 11 -5.62 -14.70 4.14
CA GLU A 11 -5.90 -13.87 5.31
C GLU A 11 -4.95 -12.66 5.40
N VAL A 12 -3.66 -12.87 5.12
CA VAL A 12 -2.64 -11.81 5.13
C VAL A 12 -2.88 -10.81 4.00
N THR A 13 -3.20 -11.30 2.80
CA THR A 13 -3.44 -10.42 1.65
C THR A 13 -4.75 -9.64 1.76
N GLU A 14 -5.80 -10.23 2.32
CA GLU A 14 -7.06 -9.50 2.64
C GLU A 14 -6.85 -8.47 3.75
N ALA A 15 -6.07 -8.80 4.79
CA ALA A 15 -5.70 -7.84 5.83
C ALA A 15 -4.91 -6.65 5.24
N SER A 16 -3.90 -6.94 4.40
CA SER A 16 -3.14 -5.90 3.68
C SER A 16 -4.05 -5.04 2.79
N LYS A 17 -5.01 -5.63 2.07
CA LYS A 17 -5.97 -4.88 1.25
C LYS A 17 -6.87 -3.98 2.10
N SER A 18 -7.29 -4.45 3.29
CA SER A 18 -8.06 -3.65 4.25
C SER A 18 -7.26 -2.44 4.75
N VAL A 19 -5.98 -2.64 5.07
CA VAL A 19 -5.04 -1.56 5.44
C VAL A 19 -4.89 -0.55 4.29
N LEU A 20 -4.84 -1.00 3.03
CA LEU A 20 -4.80 -0.10 1.87
C LEU A 20 -6.02 0.81 1.80
N VAL A 21 -7.22 0.27 2.04
CA VAL A 21 -8.47 1.07 2.09
C VAL A 21 -8.42 2.09 3.24
N GLU A 22 -7.90 1.69 4.39
CA GLU A 22 -7.69 2.61 5.52
C GLU A 22 -6.72 3.74 5.16
N LEU A 23 -5.56 3.41 4.57
CA LEU A 23 -4.54 4.40 4.17
C LEU A 23 -5.10 5.40 3.15
N MET A 24 -5.84 4.94 2.15
CA MET A 24 -6.47 5.84 1.17
C MET A 24 -7.55 6.74 1.81
N THR A 25 -8.15 6.29 2.91
CA THR A 25 -9.10 7.10 3.69
C THR A 25 -8.38 8.13 4.56
N ILE A 26 -7.31 7.72 5.25
CA ILE A 26 -6.47 8.61 6.08
C ILE A 26 -5.85 9.69 5.21
N LEU A 27 -5.23 9.30 4.10
CA LEU A 27 -4.42 10.16 3.25
C LEU A 27 -5.22 10.78 2.08
N LYS A 28 -6.55 10.77 2.14
CA LYS A 28 -7.43 11.23 1.06
C LYS A 28 -7.09 12.64 0.56
N SER A 29 -6.69 13.55 1.46
CA SER A 29 -6.29 14.92 1.12
C SER A 29 -5.02 15.01 0.26
N TYR A 30 -4.25 13.92 0.19
CA TYR A 30 -3.00 13.81 -0.57
C TYR A 30 -3.14 12.90 -1.79
N ALA A 31 -4.35 12.46 -2.15
CA ALA A 31 -4.56 11.46 -3.20
C ALA A 31 -3.93 11.84 -4.56
N ASP A 32 -3.92 13.13 -4.92
CA ASP A 32 -3.33 13.62 -6.17
C ASP A 32 -1.78 13.60 -6.17
N ALA A 33 -1.16 13.40 -5.01
CA ALA A 33 0.29 13.33 -4.82
C ALA A 33 0.76 11.93 -4.41
N LEU A 34 -0.12 10.92 -4.44
CA LEU A 34 0.18 9.55 -4.07
C LEU A 34 -0.02 8.61 -5.26
N VAL A 35 0.96 7.74 -5.49
CA VAL A 35 0.88 6.69 -6.52
C VAL A 35 1.10 5.33 -5.88
N LEU A 36 0.11 4.44 -6.04
CA LEU A 36 0.23 3.04 -5.65
C LEU A 36 1.19 2.30 -6.58
N ILE A 37 2.21 1.68 -6.02
CA ILE A 37 3.18 0.83 -6.71
C ILE A 37 3.19 -0.57 -6.07
N GLY A 38 4.25 -1.36 -6.28
CA GLY A 38 4.42 -2.67 -5.64
C GLY A 38 3.41 -3.72 -6.14
N GLY A 39 3.11 -4.72 -5.31
CA GLY A 39 2.28 -5.86 -5.69
C GLY A 39 0.79 -5.55 -5.87
N TRP A 40 0.27 -4.52 -5.19
CA TRP A 40 -1.13 -4.11 -5.35
C TRP A 40 -1.42 -3.41 -6.68
N ALA A 41 -0.43 -2.71 -7.27
CA ALA A 41 -0.60 -2.08 -8.57
C ALA A 41 -0.96 -3.08 -9.70
N PRO A 42 -0.20 -4.16 -9.98
CA PRO A 42 -0.58 -5.14 -10.98
C PRO A 42 -1.85 -5.89 -10.60
N TYR A 43 -2.11 -6.13 -9.31
CA TYR A 43 -3.39 -6.72 -8.86
C TYR A 43 -4.59 -5.91 -9.39
N PHE A 44 -4.66 -4.60 -9.11
CA PHE A 44 -5.81 -3.78 -9.53
C PHE A 44 -5.87 -3.55 -11.04
N LEU A 45 -4.72 -3.41 -11.70
CA LEU A 45 -4.67 -3.30 -13.15
C LEU A 45 -5.22 -4.57 -13.82
N LEU A 46 -4.85 -5.74 -13.32
CA LEU A 46 -5.38 -7.00 -13.84
C LEU A 46 -6.86 -7.14 -13.51
N GLU A 47 -7.31 -6.89 -12.28
CA GLU A 47 -8.75 -6.94 -11.96
C GLU A 47 -9.60 -6.04 -12.86
N LYS A 48 -9.08 -4.86 -13.25
CA LYS A 48 -9.78 -3.92 -14.12
C LYS A 48 -9.71 -4.27 -15.61
N HIS A 49 -8.60 -4.83 -16.08
CA HIS A 49 -8.28 -4.97 -17.51
C HIS A 49 -8.09 -6.41 -17.99
N LYS A 50 -8.26 -7.40 -17.12
CA LYS A 50 -8.09 -8.82 -17.44
C LYS A 50 -9.07 -9.27 -18.53
N SER A 51 -8.56 -10.10 -19.44
CA SER A 51 -9.38 -10.75 -20.46
C SER A 51 -10.47 -11.63 -19.81
N PRO A 52 -11.72 -11.60 -20.29
CA PRO A 52 -12.78 -12.50 -19.84
C PRO A 52 -12.42 -13.99 -19.95
N THR A 53 -11.48 -14.34 -20.84
CA THR A 53 -11.02 -15.72 -21.08
C THR A 53 -9.83 -16.14 -20.21
N SER A 54 -9.26 -15.23 -19.42
CA SER A 54 -8.12 -15.53 -18.57
C SER A 54 -8.58 -16.14 -17.25
N ASP A 55 -7.97 -17.25 -16.84
CA ASP A 55 -8.16 -17.88 -15.53
C ASP A 55 -7.20 -17.34 -14.46
N PHE A 56 -6.12 -16.66 -14.87
CA PHE A 56 -5.09 -16.11 -13.99
C PHE A 56 -5.68 -15.22 -12.89
N ARG A 57 -5.30 -15.47 -11.63
CA ARG A 57 -5.63 -14.61 -10.49
C ARG A 57 -4.34 -14.17 -9.82
N HIS A 58 -4.19 -12.86 -9.65
CA HIS A 58 -3.09 -12.32 -8.86
C HIS A 58 -3.33 -12.61 -7.38
N VAL A 59 -2.29 -13.06 -6.67
CA VAL A 59 -2.41 -13.54 -5.27
C VAL A 59 -2.63 -12.42 -4.24
N GLY A 60 -2.45 -11.16 -4.65
CA GLY A 60 -2.50 -9.98 -3.78
C GLY A 60 -1.10 -9.52 -3.37
N SER A 61 -1.02 -8.68 -2.34
CA SER A 61 0.25 -8.26 -1.72
C SER A 61 0.15 -8.31 -0.20
N VAL A 62 1.28 -8.48 0.48
CA VAL A 62 1.37 -8.52 1.96
C VAL A 62 1.75 -7.16 2.56
N ASP A 63 2.23 -6.26 1.72
CA ASP A 63 2.70 -4.91 2.00
C ASP A 63 2.04 -3.90 1.04
N ILE A 64 2.17 -2.61 1.37
CA ILE A 64 1.61 -1.51 0.60
C ILE A 64 2.73 -0.51 0.33
N ASP A 65 2.98 -0.27 -0.95
CA ASP A 65 4.00 0.67 -1.41
C ASP A 65 3.36 1.88 -2.07
N LEU A 66 3.63 3.07 -1.53
CA LEU A 66 3.17 4.34 -2.06
C LEU A 66 4.38 5.22 -2.40
N VAL A 67 4.37 5.79 -3.61
CA VAL A 67 5.29 6.87 -3.98
C VAL A 67 4.59 8.20 -3.75
N ILE A 68 5.34 9.15 -3.17
CA ILE A 68 4.91 10.54 -3.00
C ILE A 68 5.47 11.42 -4.12
N ASP A 69 4.71 12.42 -4.55
CA ASP A 69 5.25 13.50 -5.40
C ASP A 69 5.95 14.56 -4.53
N PRO A 70 7.29 14.68 -4.58
CA PRO A 70 8.03 15.64 -3.75
C PRO A 70 7.84 17.11 -4.19
N GLN A 71 7.25 17.37 -5.36
CA GLN A 71 6.89 18.74 -5.78
C GLN A 71 5.63 19.24 -5.05
N ILE A 72 4.78 18.32 -4.59
CA ILE A 72 3.53 18.63 -3.87
C ILE A 72 3.71 18.39 -2.37
N ILE A 73 4.36 17.29 -1.99
CA ILE A 73 4.60 16.89 -0.60
C ILE A 73 6.00 17.36 -0.18
N ASP A 74 6.04 18.55 0.42
CA ASP A 74 7.21 19.09 1.10
C ASP A 74 7.39 18.48 2.50
N GLU A 75 8.43 18.92 3.23
CA GLU A 75 8.76 18.43 4.56
C GLU A 75 7.62 18.60 5.58
N GLU A 76 6.91 19.73 5.54
CA GLU A 76 5.80 20.01 6.46
C GLU A 76 4.60 19.09 6.20
N ARG A 77 4.25 18.88 4.92
CA ARG A 77 3.20 17.93 4.53
C ARG A 77 3.59 16.49 4.86
N TYR A 78 4.86 16.12 4.64
CA TYR A 78 5.36 14.80 5.02
C TYR A 78 5.28 14.56 6.54
N ALA A 79 5.64 15.56 7.35
CA ALA A 79 5.46 15.51 8.80
C ALA A 79 3.99 15.35 9.21
N THR A 80 3.08 16.01 8.48
CA THR A 80 1.63 15.87 8.67
C THR A 80 1.15 14.45 8.32
N ILE A 81 1.57 13.89 7.18
CA ILE A 81 1.30 12.49 6.80
C ILE A 81 1.77 11.55 7.92
N THR A 82 3.01 11.72 8.37
CA THR A 82 3.60 10.92 9.46
C THR A 82 2.74 10.99 10.72
N LYS A 83 2.33 12.19 11.14
CA LYS A 83 1.46 12.38 12.30
C LYS A 83 0.11 11.69 12.13
N MET A 84 -0.52 11.80 10.96
CA MET A 84 -1.81 11.15 10.68
C MET A 84 -1.71 9.61 10.78
N LEU A 85 -0.58 9.02 10.36
CA LEU A 85 -0.33 7.59 10.52
C LEU A 85 -0.13 7.22 11.99
N LEU A 86 0.67 7.99 12.74
CA LEU A 86 0.90 7.76 14.17
C LEU A 86 -0.41 7.82 14.98
N ASP A 87 -1.26 8.81 14.71
CA ASP A 87 -2.57 8.99 15.35
C ASP A 87 -3.52 7.82 15.09
N ARG A 88 -3.26 7.02 14.05
CA ARG A 88 -4.02 5.80 13.67
C ARG A 88 -3.36 4.50 14.13
N GLY A 89 -2.32 4.59 14.96
CA GLY A 89 -1.64 3.46 15.57
C GLY A 89 -0.58 2.79 14.69
N TYR A 90 -0.25 3.37 13.53
CA TYR A 90 0.92 2.96 12.77
C TYR A 90 2.19 3.39 13.51
N ARG A 91 3.27 2.63 13.37
CA ARG A 91 4.57 2.91 14.00
C ARG A 91 5.67 2.88 12.95
N PRO A 92 6.63 3.81 12.96
CA PRO A 92 7.76 3.75 12.05
C PRO A 92 8.58 2.50 12.33
N SER A 93 9.10 1.89 11.26
CA SER A 93 10.05 0.79 11.38
C SER A 93 11.34 1.28 12.03
N PRO A 94 11.91 0.55 13.00
CA PRO A 94 13.21 0.89 13.57
C PRO A 94 14.38 0.65 12.59
N GLN A 95 14.14 -0.06 11.47
CA GLN A 95 15.16 -0.40 10.48
C GLN A 95 15.05 0.41 9.19
N ILE A 96 13.85 0.79 8.77
CA ILE A 96 13.59 1.43 7.47
C ILE A 96 12.86 2.75 7.68
N PHE A 97 13.52 3.87 7.37
CA PHE A 97 13.07 5.22 7.70
C PHE A 97 11.72 5.63 7.08
N TYR A 98 11.36 5.06 5.93
CA TYR A 98 10.12 5.37 5.21
C TYR A 98 9.08 4.25 5.30
N GLN A 99 9.26 3.31 6.22
CA GLN A 99 8.32 2.21 6.45
C GLN A 99 7.54 2.43 7.74
N PHE A 100 6.25 2.12 7.68
CA PHE A 100 5.36 2.09 8.84
C PHE A 100 4.76 0.69 8.98
N GLU A 101 4.52 0.28 10.22
CA GLU A 101 3.96 -1.02 10.59
C GLU A 101 2.74 -0.82 11.49
N LYS A 102 1.72 -1.66 11.31
CA LYS A 102 0.54 -1.71 12.17
C LYS A 102 0.38 -3.14 12.68
N LYS A 103 0.26 -3.29 14.00
CA LYS A 103 0.03 -4.57 14.67
C LYS A 103 -1.45 -4.83 14.85
#